data_AF-A0A7S3T031-F1
#
_entry.id   AF-A0A7S3T031-F1
#
_cell.length_a   1.000
_cell.length_b   1.000
_cell.length_c   1.000
_cell.angle_alpha   90.00
_cell.angle_beta   90.00
_cell.angle_gamma   90.00
#
_symmetry.space_group_name_H-M   'P 1'
#
loop_
_entity.id
_entity.type
_entity.pdbx_description
1 polymer ?
#
loop_
_entity_poly.entity_id
_entity_poly.type
_entity_poly.pdbx_seq_one_letter_code
_entity_poly.pdbx_strand_id
1 'polypeptide(L)'
;MLFPGNATFVDCYLPQLSVEEPPPLPGGHDPGDQLYWTGPNHSFKNGDTLMHGQQGEVVGPATLDEHKGNGLKMLFAGNTSWVACYLPQLSLEKPPPLPGGHDLGDQLYYTGPNQLFESGSKIVHGQKGEVVGPATDFHQGNGLQMLFPGNATFVDCYLPQ
;
A
#
# COMPACT_ATOMS: atom_id res chain seq x y z
N MET A 1 14.75 1.36 30.74
CA MET A 1 16.07 0.76 30.44
C MET A 1 16.93 1.74 29.65
N LEU A 2 18.26 1.63 29.74
CA LEU A 2 19.18 2.40 28.91
C LEU A 2 19.62 1.54 27.73
N PHE A 3 19.14 1.86 26.52
CA PHE A 3 19.58 1.18 25.29
C PHE A 3 20.84 1.85 24.74
N PRO A 4 21.74 1.11 24.09
CA PRO A 4 22.89 1.69 23.41
C PRO A 4 22.47 2.82 22.46
N GLY A 5 23.15 3.97 22.53
CA GLY A 5 22.83 5.16 21.72
C GLY A 5 21.83 6.13 22.35
N ASN A 6 21.11 5.73 23.41
CA ASN A 6 20.18 6.62 24.10
C ASN A 6 20.87 7.40 25.23
N ALA A 7 20.57 8.69 25.33
CA ALA A 7 21.09 9.56 26.40
C ALA A 7 20.33 9.38 27.74
N THR A 8 19.12 8.83 27.71
CA THR A 8 18.24 8.68 28.88
C THR A 8 17.59 7.30 28.91
N PHE A 9 16.99 6.96 30.05
CA PHE A 9 16.17 5.76 30.18
C PHE A 9 14.92 5.86 29.30
N VAL A 10 14.57 4.74 28.68
CA VAL A 10 13.35 4.54 27.91
C VAL A 10 12.45 3.56 28.66
N ASP A 11 11.18 3.90 28.79
CA ASP A 11 10.16 3.01 29.32
C ASP A 11 9.72 2.04 28.23
N CYS A 12 9.72 0.75 28.55
CA CYS A 12 9.29 -0.31 27.65
C CYS A 12 8.35 -1.25 28.39
N TYR A 13 7.39 -1.83 27.67
CA TYR A 13 6.53 -2.84 28.23
C TYR A 13 7.28 -4.16 28.33
N LEU A 14 7.24 -4.81 29.50
CA LEU A 14 7.88 -6.11 29.74
C LEU A 14 7.62 -7.16 28.65
N PRO A 15 6.40 -7.30 28.09
CA PRO A 15 6.13 -8.25 27.00
C PRO A 15 6.86 -7.98 25.67
N GLN A 16 7.50 -6.80 25.52
CA GLN A 16 8.27 -6.44 24.34
C GLN A 16 9.76 -6.80 24.48
N LEU A 17 10.14 -7.43 25.59
CA LEU A 17 11.52 -7.78 25.89
C LEU A 17 11.66 -9.30 25.86
N SER A 18 12.70 -9.77 25.17
CA SER A 18 13.04 -11.17 25.07
C SER A 18 14.52 -11.34 25.41
N VAL A 19 14.85 -12.50 25.98
CA VAL A 19 16.25 -12.95 26.14
C VAL A 19 16.76 -13.54 24.82
N GLU A 20 15.85 -14.07 24.00
CA GLU A 20 16.15 -14.60 22.67
C GLU A 20 16.12 -13.48 21.63
N GLU A 21 16.99 -13.60 20.63
CA GLU A 21 16.95 -12.72 19.46
C GLU A 21 15.58 -12.82 18.77
N PRO A 22 14.99 -11.68 18.35
CA PRO A 22 13.73 -11.71 17.62
C PRO A 22 13.90 -12.44 16.29
N PRO A 23 12.87 -13.13 15.79
CA PRO A 23 12.90 -13.70 14.44
C PRO A 23 13.21 -12.63 13.38
N PRO A 24 13.91 -12.99 12.29
CA PRO A 24 14.16 -12.05 11.19
C PRO A 24 12.84 -11.54 10.60
N LEU A 25 12.86 -10.33 10.03
CA LEU A 25 11.65 -9.80 9.41
C LEU A 25 11.28 -10.61 8.15
N PRO A 26 9.98 -10.70 7.84
CA PRO A 26 9.52 -11.32 6.60
C PRO A 26 10.22 -10.73 5.36
N GLY A 27 10.52 -11.57 4.37
CA GLY A 27 11.17 -11.13 3.13
C GLY A 27 12.68 -10.91 3.21
N GLY A 28 13.30 -11.14 4.37
CA GLY A 28 14.74 -10.93 4.55
C GLY A 28 15.12 -9.45 4.69
N HIS A 29 14.16 -8.62 5.13
CA HIS A 29 14.35 -7.20 5.37
C HIS A 29 14.87 -6.91 6.77
N ASP A 30 15.48 -5.76 6.94
CA ASP A 30 15.95 -5.24 8.22
C ASP A 30 15.21 -3.95 8.61
N PRO A 31 15.06 -3.63 9.91
CA PRO A 31 14.58 -2.32 10.34
C PRO A 31 15.47 -1.20 9.76
N GLY A 32 14.85 -0.17 9.20
CA GLY A 32 15.54 0.92 8.49
C GLY A 32 15.60 0.76 6.97
N ASP A 33 15.32 -0.44 6.44
CA ASP A 33 15.23 -0.68 5.00
C ASP A 33 14.21 0.27 4.36
N GLN A 34 14.55 0.75 3.16
CA GLN A 34 13.69 1.66 2.41
C GLN A 34 13.02 0.90 1.27
N LEU A 35 11.68 0.86 1.29
CA LEU A 35 10.88 0.17 0.28
C LEU A 35 9.84 1.12 -0.32
N TYR A 36 9.48 0.85 -1.57
CA TYR A 36 8.42 1.56 -2.28
C TYR A 36 7.12 0.80 -2.19
N TRP A 37 6.03 1.52 -1.92
CA TRP A 37 4.67 1.00 -2.02
C TRP A 37 4.30 0.79 -3.50
N THR A 38 3.91 -0.43 -3.87
CA THR A 38 3.51 -0.77 -5.24
C THR A 38 2.02 -1.03 -5.39
N GLY A 39 1.26 -1.00 -4.30
CA GLY A 39 -0.20 -1.10 -4.33
C GLY A 39 -0.90 0.20 -4.76
N PRO A 40 -2.24 0.19 -4.73
CA PRO A 40 -3.06 1.38 -5.01
C PRO A 40 -2.94 2.45 -3.94
N ASN A 41 -3.30 3.67 -4.32
CA ASN A 41 -3.45 4.78 -3.41
C ASN A 41 -4.54 4.46 -2.38
N HIS A 42 -4.26 4.82 -1.13
CA HIS A 42 -5.21 4.69 -0.04
C HIS A 42 -5.11 5.88 0.90
N SER A 43 -6.25 6.39 1.35
CA SER A 43 -6.33 7.43 2.37
C SER A 43 -7.03 6.87 3.60
N PHE A 44 -6.37 6.93 4.75
CA PHE A 44 -6.90 6.46 6.01
C PHE A 44 -7.70 7.55 6.72
N LYS A 45 -8.63 7.16 7.59
CA LYS A 45 -9.48 8.10 8.36
C LYS A 45 -8.69 9.02 9.29
N ASN A 46 -7.48 8.63 9.69
CA ASN A 46 -6.58 9.42 10.53
C ASN A 46 -5.80 10.48 9.73
N GLY A 47 -5.95 10.53 8.40
CA GLY A 47 -5.24 11.45 7.51
C GLY A 47 -3.92 10.91 6.95
N ASP A 48 -3.48 9.72 7.37
CA ASP A 48 -2.34 9.06 6.75
C ASP A 48 -2.71 8.60 5.33
N THR A 49 -1.71 8.56 4.45
CA THR A 49 -1.90 8.18 3.05
C THR A 49 -0.86 7.17 2.59
N LEU A 50 -1.24 6.33 1.63
CA LEU A 50 -0.34 5.54 0.82
C LEU A 50 -0.50 5.99 -0.62
N MET A 51 0.60 6.32 -1.27
CA MET A 51 0.62 6.63 -2.70
C MET A 51 1.50 5.64 -3.43
N HIS A 52 1.05 5.15 -4.58
CA HIS A 52 1.83 4.27 -5.43
C HIS A 52 3.19 4.91 -5.77
N GLY A 53 4.27 4.17 -5.56
CA GLY A 53 5.64 4.64 -5.68
C GLY A 53 6.14 5.51 -4.52
N GLN A 54 5.38 5.66 -3.43
CA GLN A 54 5.84 6.33 -2.22
C GLN A 54 6.84 5.44 -1.48
N GLN A 55 7.95 6.05 -1.08
CA GLN A 55 8.98 5.39 -0.29
C GLN A 55 8.61 5.44 1.21
N GLY A 56 8.89 4.36 1.91
CA GLY A 56 8.75 4.25 3.35
C GLY A 56 9.85 3.40 3.98
N GLU A 57 9.97 3.52 5.30
CA GLU A 57 10.96 2.82 6.11
C GLU A 57 10.35 1.63 6.84
N VAL A 58 11.04 0.49 6.84
CA VAL A 58 10.66 -0.68 7.64
C VAL A 58 10.91 -0.39 9.12
N VAL A 59 9.85 -0.39 9.93
CA VAL A 59 9.95 -0.18 11.40
C VAL A 59 9.68 -1.44 12.21
N GLY A 60 9.43 -2.57 11.54
CA GLY A 60 9.29 -3.88 12.18
C GLY A 60 8.30 -4.82 11.48
N PRO A 61 7.97 -5.97 12.10
CA PRO A 61 7.04 -6.93 11.52
C PRO A 61 5.59 -6.45 11.68
N ALA A 62 4.73 -6.74 10.69
CA ALA A 62 3.31 -6.48 10.82
C ALA A 62 2.71 -7.27 12.00
N THR A 63 1.89 -6.60 12.83
CA THR A 63 1.27 -7.20 14.02
C THR A 63 -0.22 -7.48 13.86
N LEU A 64 -0.82 -7.10 12.72
CA LEU A 64 -2.19 -7.49 12.40
C LEU A 64 -2.20 -8.96 11.98
N ASP A 65 -3.16 -9.73 12.48
CA ASP A 65 -3.22 -11.19 12.27
C ASP A 65 -3.24 -11.56 10.78
N GLU A 66 -3.95 -10.79 9.97
CA GLU A 66 -4.04 -10.93 8.50
C GLU A 66 -2.70 -10.71 7.76
N HIS A 67 -1.71 -10.09 8.41
CA HIS A 67 -0.39 -9.79 7.84
C HIS A 67 0.74 -10.58 8.52
N LYS A 68 0.44 -11.39 9.53
CA LYS A 68 1.44 -12.05 10.37
C LYS A 68 2.30 -13.00 9.54
N GLY A 69 3.61 -12.77 9.54
CA GLY A 69 4.58 -13.57 8.77
C GLY A 69 4.65 -13.25 7.27
N ASN A 70 3.82 -12.34 6.76
CA ASN A 70 3.80 -11.97 5.34
C ASN A 70 3.67 -10.44 5.13
N GLY A 71 3.99 -9.65 6.14
CA GLY A 71 3.89 -8.21 6.07
C GLY A 71 4.85 -7.49 6.99
N LEU A 72 5.09 -6.23 6.64
CA LEU A 72 5.98 -5.31 7.34
C LEU A 72 5.18 -4.11 7.84
N LYS A 73 5.65 -3.50 8.93
CA LYS A 73 5.23 -2.17 9.33
C LYS A 73 6.12 -1.17 8.61
N MET A 74 5.49 -0.32 7.82
CA MET A 74 6.13 0.71 7.03
C MET A 74 5.76 2.08 7.56
N LEU A 75 6.74 2.94 7.81
CA LEU A 75 6.52 4.36 8.08
C LEU A 75 6.79 5.15 6.81
N PHE A 76 5.73 5.68 6.20
CA PHE A 76 5.84 6.47 4.98
C PHE A 76 6.01 7.95 5.30
N ALA A 77 6.80 8.65 4.48
CA ALA A 77 7.02 10.08 4.66
C ALA A 77 5.71 10.85 4.64
N GLY A 78 5.48 11.69 5.66
CA GLY A 78 4.25 12.48 5.83
C GLY A 78 3.18 11.80 6.69
N ASN A 79 3.28 10.49 6.94
CA ASN A 79 2.38 9.80 7.85
C ASN A 79 2.84 9.95 9.31
N THR A 80 1.85 9.99 10.20
CA THR A 80 2.08 10.08 11.65
C THR A 80 2.16 8.71 12.31
N SER A 81 1.66 7.68 11.63
CA SER A 81 1.68 6.30 12.09
C SER A 81 2.22 5.34 11.02
N TRP A 82 2.65 4.15 11.48
CA TRP A 82 3.07 3.09 10.59
C TRP A 82 1.84 2.40 9.97
N VAL A 83 2.01 1.88 8.76
CA VAL A 83 1.00 1.12 8.04
C VAL A 83 1.47 -0.33 7.93
N ALA A 84 0.58 -1.29 8.15
CA ALA A 84 0.86 -2.69 7.85
C ALA A 84 0.71 -2.92 6.35
N CYS A 85 1.78 -3.36 5.70
CA CYS A 85 1.82 -3.61 4.27
C CYS A 85 2.15 -5.09 4.01
N TYR A 86 1.48 -5.70 3.05
CA TYR A 86 1.83 -7.02 2.55
C TYR A 86 3.14 -6.98 1.75
N LEU A 87 3.98 -8.02 1.90
CA LEU A 87 5.25 -8.11 1.18
C LEU A 87 5.11 -7.98 -0.35
N PRO A 88 4.12 -8.59 -1.03
CA PRO A 88 3.95 -8.44 -2.47
C PRO A 88 3.65 -7.01 -2.95
N GLN A 89 3.26 -6.10 -2.04
CA GLN A 89 2.98 -4.70 -2.35
C GLN A 89 4.14 -3.77 -1.99
N LEU A 90 5.32 -4.34 -1.73
CA LEU A 90 6.54 -3.61 -1.42
C LEU A 90 7.64 -3.99 -2.42
N SER A 91 8.47 -3.03 -2.78
CA SER A 91 9.58 -3.23 -3.71
C SER A 91 10.81 -2.42 -3.28
N LEU A 92 12.00 -2.98 -3.49
CA LEU A 92 13.27 -2.25 -3.33
C LEU A 92 13.46 -1.20 -4.44
N GLU A 93 12.97 -1.51 -5.63
CA GLU A 93 13.03 -0.63 -6.79
C GLU A 93 11.77 0.22 -6.88
N LYS A 94 11.93 1.47 -7.28
CA LYS A 94 10.79 2.36 -7.54
C LYS A 94 9.95 1.75 -8.68
N PRO A 95 8.63 1.59 -8.49
CA PRO A 95 7.80 1.02 -9.54
C PRO A 95 7.81 1.90 -10.80
N PRO A 96 7.60 1.30 -11.99
CA PRO A 96 7.51 2.05 -13.23
C PRO A 96 6.29 2.99 -13.21
N PRO A 97 6.29 4.03 -14.08
CA PRO A 97 5.10 4.86 -14.28
C PRO A 97 3.87 4.03 -14.68
N LEU A 98 2.68 4.59 -14.46
CA LEU A 98 1.44 3.88 -14.80
C LEU A 98 1.31 3.68 -16.32
N PRO A 99 0.66 2.59 -16.77
CA PRO A 99 0.47 2.31 -18.17
C PRO A 99 -0.38 3.40 -18.86
N GLY A 100 -0.17 3.57 -20.17
CA GLY A 100 -0.88 4.56 -20.98
C GLY A 100 -0.42 6.02 -20.79
N GLY A 101 0.64 6.26 -20.01
CA GLY A 101 1.12 7.62 -19.73
C GLY A 101 0.22 8.40 -18.78
N HIS A 102 -0.57 7.68 -17.97
CA HIS A 102 -1.44 8.27 -16.96
C HIS A 102 -0.68 8.53 -15.66
N ASP A 103 -1.16 9.50 -14.90
CA ASP A 103 -0.68 9.81 -13.56
C ASP A 103 -1.73 9.46 -12.50
N LEU A 104 -1.28 9.27 -11.26
CA LEU A 104 -2.20 9.10 -10.14
C LEU A 104 -3.07 10.35 -9.97
N GLY A 105 -4.36 10.16 -9.73
CA GLY A 105 -5.34 11.25 -9.64
C GLY A 105 -5.94 11.67 -10.98
N ASP A 106 -5.40 11.18 -12.11
CA ASP A 106 -6.00 11.38 -13.42
C ASP A 106 -7.46 10.96 -13.43
N GLN A 107 -8.26 11.72 -14.16
CA GLN A 107 -9.69 11.48 -14.22
C GLN A 107 -10.09 10.98 -15.60
N LEU A 108 -10.58 9.75 -15.67
CA LEU A 108 -10.93 9.08 -16.92
C LEU A 108 -12.42 8.74 -16.95
N TYR A 109 -13.00 8.70 -18.14
CA TYR A 109 -14.38 8.27 -18.36
C TYR A 109 -14.42 6.79 -18.73
N TYR A 110 -15.29 6.03 -18.09
CA TYR A 110 -15.54 4.64 -18.45
C TYR A 110 -16.38 4.55 -19.72
N THR A 111 -15.85 3.94 -20.77
CA THR A 111 -16.50 3.83 -22.10
C THR A 111 -17.08 2.45 -22.39
N GLY A 112 -16.95 1.50 -21.46
CA GLY A 112 -17.49 0.15 -21.58
C GLY A 112 -18.99 0.04 -21.26
N PRO A 113 -19.57 -1.16 -21.39
CA PRO A 113 -20.96 -1.41 -21.00
C PRO A 113 -21.12 -1.31 -19.49
N ASN A 114 -22.32 -0.95 -19.01
CA ASN A 114 -22.62 -0.90 -17.57
C ASN A 114 -22.32 -2.24 -16.90
N GLN A 115 -21.65 -2.21 -15.74
CA GLN A 115 -21.36 -3.41 -14.95
C GLN A 115 -21.78 -3.23 -13.50
N LEU A 116 -22.24 -4.33 -12.91
CA LEU A 116 -22.52 -4.49 -11.48
C LEU A 116 -21.69 -5.68 -11.00
N PHE A 117 -20.82 -5.45 -10.03
CA PHE A 117 -19.96 -6.48 -9.46
C PHE A 117 -20.62 -7.14 -8.26
N GLU A 118 -20.21 -8.37 -7.93
CA GLU A 118 -20.71 -9.09 -6.75
C GLU A 118 -20.44 -8.34 -5.43
N SER A 119 -19.38 -7.52 -5.41
CA SER A 119 -19.06 -6.62 -4.29
C SER A 119 -20.09 -5.49 -4.08
N GLY A 120 -21.05 -5.33 -4.99
CA GLY A 120 -22.00 -4.22 -5.01
C GLY A 120 -21.46 -2.95 -5.68
N SER A 121 -20.18 -2.93 -6.07
CA SER A 121 -19.62 -1.86 -6.89
C SER A 121 -20.32 -1.81 -8.25
N LYS A 122 -20.50 -0.61 -8.78
CA LYS A 122 -21.10 -0.40 -10.11
C LYS A 122 -20.27 0.56 -10.92
N ILE A 123 -20.25 0.37 -12.23
CA ILE A 123 -19.67 1.30 -13.19
C ILE A 123 -20.66 1.48 -14.34
N VAL A 124 -20.88 2.73 -14.73
CA VAL A 124 -21.84 3.11 -15.77
C VAL A 124 -21.10 3.76 -16.92
N HIS A 125 -21.50 3.47 -18.15
CA HIS A 125 -20.96 4.12 -19.33
C HIS A 125 -21.02 5.66 -19.19
N GLY A 126 -19.88 6.32 -19.45
CA GLY A 126 -19.70 7.75 -19.29
C GLY A 126 -19.46 8.20 -17.85
N GLN A 127 -19.35 7.29 -16.89
CA GLN A 127 -19.02 7.64 -15.51
C GLN A 127 -17.54 8.00 -15.39
N LYS A 128 -17.26 9.12 -14.72
CA LYS A 128 -15.90 9.58 -14.41
C LYS A 128 -15.37 8.84 -13.19
N GLY A 129 -14.14 8.34 -13.27
CA GLY A 129 -13.40 7.71 -12.18
C GLY A 129 -12.00 8.30 -12.06
N GLU A 130 -11.36 8.02 -10.93
CA GLU A 130 -10.01 8.48 -10.61
C GLU A 130 -9.00 7.33 -10.68
N VAL A 131 -7.85 7.56 -11.31
CA VAL A 131 -6.74 6.60 -11.34
C VAL A 131 -6.07 6.56 -9.98
N VAL A 132 -6.14 5.42 -9.30
CA VAL A 132 -5.55 5.21 -7.98
C VAL A 132 -4.34 4.27 -7.99
N GLY A 133 -4.03 3.61 -9.10
CA GLY A 133 -2.85 2.74 -9.18
C GLY A 133 -2.80 1.91 -10.46
N PRO A 134 -1.77 1.06 -10.61
CA PRO A 134 -1.73 0.06 -11.66
C PRO A 134 -2.68 -1.10 -11.33
N ALA A 135 -3.24 -1.76 -12.34
CA ALA A 135 -3.97 -3.00 -12.13
C ALA A 135 -3.05 -4.10 -11.58
N THR A 136 -3.53 -4.89 -10.63
CA THR A 136 -2.72 -5.89 -9.90
C THR A 136 -3.06 -7.35 -10.25
N ASP A 137 -4.06 -7.60 -11.11
CA ASP A 137 -4.48 -8.96 -11.52
C ASP A 137 -4.44 -9.16 -13.06
N PHE A 138 -5.57 -9.55 -13.68
CA PHE A 138 -5.68 -9.90 -15.11
C PHE A 138 -5.24 -8.80 -16.07
N HIS A 139 -5.16 -7.56 -15.59
CA HIS A 139 -4.76 -6.40 -16.38
C HIS A 139 -3.39 -5.85 -15.97
N GLN A 140 -2.60 -6.58 -15.18
CA GLN A 140 -1.27 -6.16 -14.77
C GLN A 140 -0.41 -5.78 -15.98
N GLY A 141 0.24 -4.60 -15.89
CA GLY A 141 1.09 -4.04 -16.94
C GLY A 141 0.35 -3.29 -18.05
N ASN A 142 -0.95 -3.50 -18.24
CA ASN A 142 -1.76 -2.85 -19.28
C ASN A 142 -3.13 -2.35 -18.78
N GLY A 143 -3.22 -2.02 -17.49
CA GLY A 143 -4.46 -1.60 -16.88
C GLY A 143 -4.24 -0.70 -15.68
N LEU A 144 -5.31 0.00 -15.30
CA LEU A 144 -5.34 0.96 -14.20
C LEU A 144 -6.38 0.54 -13.18
N GLN A 145 -6.07 0.72 -11.91
CA GLN A 145 -7.05 0.72 -10.84
C GLN A 145 -7.76 2.05 -10.81
N MET A 146 -9.08 2.02 -11.02
CA MET A 146 -9.92 3.21 -11.04
C MET A 146 -10.93 3.19 -9.89
N LEU A 147 -10.96 4.25 -9.10
CA LEU A 147 -11.98 4.48 -8.09
C LEU A 147 -13.14 5.28 -8.68
N PHE A 148 -14.32 4.67 -8.71
CA PHE A 148 -15.53 5.32 -9.22
C PHE A 148 -16.42 5.80 -8.07
N PRO A 149 -17.13 6.94 -8.25
CA PRO A 149 -18.05 7.46 -7.26
C PRO A 149 -19.10 6.43 -6.83
N GLY A 150 -19.22 6.22 -5.51
CA GLY A 150 -20.16 5.28 -4.91
C GLY A 150 -19.63 3.86 -4.73
N ASN A 151 -18.41 3.56 -5.21
CA ASN A 151 -17.75 2.29 -4.93
C ASN A 151 -16.85 2.42 -3.70
N ALA A 152 -16.85 1.39 -2.86
CA ALA A 152 -15.99 1.32 -1.68
C ALA A 152 -14.55 0.92 -2.03
N THR A 153 -14.36 0.29 -3.19
CA THR A 153 -13.07 -0.20 -3.70
C THR A 153 -12.87 0.25 -5.14
N PHE A 154 -11.62 0.18 -5.60
CA PHE A 154 -11.27 0.40 -7.00
C PHE A 154 -11.72 -0.77 -7.88
N VAL A 155 -11.69 -0.54 -9.20
CA VAL A 155 -11.96 -1.53 -10.25
C VAL A 155 -10.76 -1.56 -11.19
N ASP A 156 -10.28 -2.76 -11.52
CA ASP A 156 -9.24 -2.95 -12.53
C ASP A 156 -9.83 -2.69 -13.92
N CYS A 157 -9.35 -1.65 -14.59
CA CYS A 157 -9.76 -1.24 -15.93
C CYS A 157 -8.63 -1.52 -16.92
N TYR A 158 -8.93 -2.30 -17.96
CA TYR A 158 -8.00 -2.56 -19.06
C TYR A 158 -7.84 -1.34 -19.97
N LEU A 159 -6.60 -1.04 -20.36
CA LEU A 159 -6.29 -0.07 -21.40
C LEU A 159 -6.09 -0.83 -22.73
N PRO A 160 -7.04 -0.74 -23.69
CA PRO A 160 -6.80 -1.28 -25.02
C PRO A 160 -5.66 -0.49 -25.67
N GLN A 161 -4.61 -1.22 -26.11
CA GLN A 161 -3.46 -0.66 -26.83
C GLN A 161 -3.82 -0.24 -28.26
#